data_AF-A0A975IRM9-F1
#
_entry.id   AF-A0A975IRM9-F1
#
_cell.length_a   1.000
_cell.length_b   1.000
_cell.length_c   1.000
_cell.angle_alpha   90.00
_cell.angle_beta   90.00
_cell.angle_gamma   90.00
#
_symmetry.space_group_name_H-M   'P 1'
#
loop_
_entity.id
_entity.type
_entity.pdbx_description
1 polymer ?
#
loop_
_entity_poly.entity_id
_entity_poly.type
_entity_poly.pdbx_seq_one_letter_code
_entity_poly.pdbx_strand_id
1 'polypeptide(L)'
;METTFGEYIRLLRNENGLTLTQLALRLNLDSANLSKIENGKRDFDEKRLPKLAKIFKLNLNELRNEYVTDQIGKHIYETNCTKQLLQVAEQKAEYRRALNKSLQTQ
;
A
#
# COMPACT_ATOMS: atom_id res chain seq x y z
N MET A 1 9.45 2.94 -3.84
CA MET A 1 9.88 3.86 -4.94
C MET A 1 9.67 5.32 -4.50
N GLU A 2 10.03 6.32 -5.32
CA GLU A 2 9.67 7.75 -5.09
C GLU A 2 8.27 8.11 -5.63
N THR A 3 7.43 7.12 -5.90
CA THR A 3 6.09 7.29 -6.48
C THR A 3 5.04 6.81 -5.51
N THR A 4 3.86 7.40 -5.54
CA THR A 4 2.72 6.92 -4.76
C THR A 4 2.30 5.52 -5.18
N PHE A 5 1.61 4.78 -4.31
CA PHE A 5 1.10 3.45 -4.67
C PHE A 5 0.13 3.50 -5.87
N GLY A 6 -0.63 4.59 -6.01
CA GLY A 6 -1.51 4.83 -7.16
C GLY A 6 -0.74 4.98 -8.47
N GLU A 7 0.33 5.76 -8.48
CA GLU A 7 1.21 5.92 -9.64
C GLU A 7 1.92 4.60 -10.00
N TYR A 8 2.30 3.81 -9.00
CA TYR A 8 2.84 2.48 -9.22
C TYR A 8 1.85 1.56 -9.94
N ILE A 9 0.56 1.56 -9.55
CA ILE A 9 -0.49 0.83 -10.28
C ILE A 9 -0.61 1.31 -11.73
N ARG A 10 -0.55 2.64 -11.95
CA ARG A 10 -0.60 3.23 -13.30
C ARG A 10 0.56 2.77 -14.17
N LEU A 11 1.77 2.69 -13.60
CA LEU A 11 2.96 2.18 -14.28
C LEU A 11 2.74 0.74 -14.73
N LEU A 12 2.40 -0.15 -13.79
CA LEU A 12 2.12 -1.57 -14.08
C LEU A 12 1.05 -1.74 -15.16
N ARG A 13 -0.03 -0.94 -15.09
CA ARG A 13 -1.10 -0.94 -16.07
C ARG A 13 -0.58 -0.63 -17.48
N ASN A 14 0.21 0.43 -17.61
CA ASN A 14 0.75 0.87 -18.89
C ASN A 14 1.78 -0.12 -19.46
N GLU A 15 2.66 -0.66 -18.63
CA GLU A 15 3.66 -1.66 -19.03
C GLU A 15 3.02 -2.94 -19.57
N ASN A 16 1.83 -3.29 -19.07
CA ASN A 16 1.06 -4.43 -19.53
C ASN A 16 0.06 -4.09 -20.65
N GLY A 17 0.10 -2.86 -21.18
CA GLY A 17 -0.77 -2.41 -22.28
C GLY A 17 -2.27 -2.43 -21.93
N LEU A 18 -2.61 -2.34 -20.65
CA LEU A 18 -4.00 -2.42 -20.19
C LEU A 18 -4.67 -1.04 -20.22
N THR A 19 -5.89 -0.98 -20.73
CA THR A 19 -6.74 0.20 -20.55
C THR A 19 -7.22 0.31 -19.10
N LEU A 20 -7.60 1.52 -18.67
CA LEU A 20 -8.22 1.74 -17.35
C LEU A 20 -9.40 0.78 -17.13
N THR A 21 -10.29 0.65 -18.10
CA THR A 21 -11.46 -0.23 -18.02
C THR A 21 -11.05 -1.70 -17.87
N GLN A 22 -10.04 -2.17 -18.60
CA GLN A 22 -9.56 -3.55 -18.51
C GLN A 22 -9.01 -3.87 -17.12
N LEU A 23 -8.14 -3.01 -16.56
CA LEU A 23 -7.60 -3.24 -15.23
C LEU A 23 -8.68 -3.11 -14.15
N ALA A 24 -9.57 -2.13 -14.27
CA ALA A 24 -10.66 -1.92 -13.31
C ALA A 24 -11.56 -3.16 -13.23
N LEU A 25 -12.00 -3.70 -14.37
CA LEU A 25 -12.76 -4.96 -14.43
C LEU A 25 -12.01 -6.11 -13.76
N ARG A 26 -10.71 -6.27 -14.06
CA ARG A 26 -9.88 -7.30 -13.42
C ARG A 26 -9.75 -7.09 -11.92
N LEU A 27 -9.85 -5.87 -11.40
CA LEU A 27 -9.80 -5.57 -9.97
C LEU A 27 -11.17 -5.53 -9.28
N ASN A 28 -12.27 -5.84 -9.98
CA ASN A 28 -13.64 -5.61 -9.51
C ASN A 28 -13.83 -4.16 -9.04
N LEU A 29 -13.45 -3.22 -9.91
CA LEU A 29 -13.57 -1.78 -9.76
C LEU A 29 -14.25 -1.21 -11.02
N ASP A 30 -14.84 -0.03 -10.90
CA ASP A 30 -15.14 0.79 -12.08
C ASP A 30 -13.91 1.63 -12.47
N SER A 31 -13.89 2.06 -13.74
CA SER A 31 -12.79 2.83 -14.32
C SER A 31 -12.59 4.20 -13.65
N ALA A 32 -13.65 4.82 -13.14
CA ALA A 32 -13.57 6.11 -12.45
C ALA A 32 -12.89 5.97 -11.07
N ASN A 33 -13.19 4.90 -10.33
CA ASN A 33 -12.52 4.57 -9.08
C ASN A 33 -11.05 4.24 -9.32
N LEU A 34 -10.73 3.41 -10.32
CA LEU A 34 -9.33 3.14 -10.66
C LEU A 34 -8.59 4.42 -11.08
N SER A 35 -9.23 5.31 -11.85
CA SER A 35 -8.66 6.59 -12.23
C SER A 35 -8.37 7.49 -11.02
N LYS A 36 -9.28 7.56 -10.03
CA LYS A 36 -9.02 8.31 -8.79
C LYS A 36 -7.84 7.73 -8.01
N ILE A 37 -7.71 6.39 -7.99
CA ILE A 37 -6.59 5.70 -7.35
C ILE A 37 -5.28 6.04 -8.04
N GLU A 38 -5.21 5.88 -9.36
CA GLU A 38 -3.98 6.13 -10.14
C GLU A 38 -3.51 7.60 -10.10
N ASN A 39 -4.38 8.52 -9.70
CA ASN A 39 -4.07 9.95 -9.55
C ASN A 39 -4.01 10.41 -8.07
N GLY A 40 -3.93 9.48 -7.11
CA GLY A 40 -3.80 9.80 -5.68
C GLY A 40 -5.01 10.48 -5.04
N LYS A 41 -6.15 10.56 -5.74
CA LYS A 41 -7.41 11.14 -5.21
C LYS A 41 -8.18 10.17 -4.32
N ARG A 42 -7.81 8.89 -4.33
CA ARG A 42 -8.41 7.84 -3.51
C ARG A 42 -7.36 6.78 -3.19
N ASP A 43 -7.31 6.33 -1.95
CA ASP A 43 -6.39 5.25 -1.56
C ASP A 43 -6.84 3.89 -2.15
N PHE A 44 -5.87 3.04 -2.44
CA PHE A 44 -6.12 1.67 -2.86
C PHE A 44 -6.61 0.81 -1.69
N ASP A 45 -7.52 -0.12 -1.96
CA ASP A 45 -8.04 -1.05 -0.97
C ASP A 45 -7.06 -2.22 -0.78
N GLU A 46 -6.43 -2.30 0.40
CA GLU A 46 -5.48 -3.35 0.77
C GLU A 46 -6.02 -4.77 0.50
N LYS A 47 -7.34 -4.98 0.66
CA LYS A 47 -7.99 -6.28 0.41
C LYS A 47 -7.86 -6.74 -1.05
N ARG A 48 -7.60 -5.82 -1.98
CA ARG A 48 -7.40 -6.10 -3.40
C ARG A 48 -5.95 -6.39 -3.77
N LEU A 49 -4.98 -6.25 -2.87
CA LEU A 49 -3.56 -6.55 -3.14
C LEU A 49 -3.34 -7.98 -3.66
N PRO A 50 -3.97 -9.04 -3.10
CA PRO A 50 -3.80 -10.40 -3.65
C PRO A 50 -4.27 -10.52 -5.10
N LYS A 51 -5.30 -9.75 -5.48
CA LYS A 51 -5.81 -9.75 -6.86
C LYS A 51 -4.88 -9.00 -7.80
N LEU A 52 -4.38 -7.85 -7.35
CA LEU A 52 -3.40 -7.05 -8.08
C LEU A 52 -2.11 -7.84 -8.34
N ALA A 53 -1.59 -8.51 -7.30
CA ALA A 53 -0.42 -9.39 -7.40
C ALA A 53 -0.62 -10.50 -8.43
N LYS A 54 -1.80 -11.14 -8.46
CA LYS A 54 -2.13 -12.18 -9.45
C LYS A 54 -2.21 -11.64 -10.88
N ILE A 55 -2.80 -10.46 -11.09
CA ILE A 55 -2.94 -9.85 -12.42
C ILE A 55 -1.58 -9.57 -13.05
N PHE A 56 -0.64 -9.03 -12.25
CA PHE A 56 0.68 -8.62 -12.70
C PHE A 56 1.79 -9.63 -12.39
N LYS A 57 1.45 -10.80 -11.84
CA LYS A 57 2.39 -11.87 -11.44
C LYS A 57 3.49 -11.37 -10.49
N LEU A 58 3.12 -10.51 -9.54
CA LEU A 58 4.03 -9.93 -8.55
C LEU A 58 4.08 -10.77 -7.27
N ASN A 59 5.18 -10.62 -6.52
CA ASN A 59 5.25 -11.14 -5.17
C ASN A 59 4.31 -10.35 -4.25
N LEU A 60 3.40 -11.04 -3.57
CA LEU A 60 2.40 -10.39 -2.70
C LEU A 60 3.04 -9.67 -1.51
N ASN A 61 4.13 -10.20 -0.95
CA ASN A 61 4.79 -9.59 0.20
C ASN A 61 5.50 -8.29 -0.21
N GLU A 62 6.19 -8.28 -1.36
CA GLU A 62 6.82 -7.08 -1.89
C GLU A 62 5.79 -6.00 -2.23
N LEU A 63 4.69 -6.40 -2.90
CA LEU A 63 3.59 -5.50 -3.23
C LEU A 63 2.94 -4.91 -1.97
N ARG A 64 2.76 -5.74 -0.93
CA ARG A 64 2.24 -5.28 0.35
C ARG A 64 3.20 -4.33 1.04
N ASN A 65 4.49 -4.61 1.01
CA ASN A 65 5.50 -3.71 1.57
C ASN A 65 5.45 -2.35 0.88
N GLU A 66 5.41 -2.29 -0.45
CA GLU A 66 5.31 -1.02 -1.18
C GLU A 66 4.04 -0.24 -0.80
N TYR A 67 2.88 -0.92 -0.71
CA TYR A 67 1.63 -0.31 -0.25
C TYR A 67 1.77 0.28 1.16
N VAL A 68 2.29 -0.51 2.11
CA VAL A 68 2.41 -0.09 3.51
C VAL A 68 3.42 1.06 3.65
N THR A 69 4.55 1.02 2.94
CA THR A 69 5.55 2.09 2.99
C THR A 69 5.03 3.39 2.42
N ASP A 70 4.20 3.36 1.37
CA ASP A 70 3.53 4.54 0.84
C ASP A 70 2.56 5.16 1.86
N GLN A 71 1.73 4.33 2.51
CA GLN A 71 0.81 4.80 3.55
C GLN A 71 1.55 5.39 4.75
N ILE A 72 2.66 4.78 5.18
CA ILE A 72 3.51 5.31 6.24
C ILE A 72 4.14 6.64 5.80
N GLY A 73 4.66 6.73 4.57
CA GLY A 73 5.24 7.95 4.01
C GLY A 73 4.24 9.10 3.97
N LYS A 74 3.01 8.83 3.52
CA LYS A 74 1.88 9.79 3.54
C LYS A 74 1.60 10.26 4.97
N HIS A 75 1.51 9.35 5.94
CA HIS A 75 1.25 9.72 7.32
C HIS A 75 2.38 10.54 7.95
N ILE A 76 3.65 10.22 7.63
CA ILE A 76 4.82 10.99 8.06
C ILE A 76 4.71 12.44 7.56
N TYR A 77 4.37 12.61 6.28
CA TYR A 77 4.21 13.92 5.67
C TYR A 77 3.04 14.70 6.30
N GLU A 78 1.85 14.11 6.38
CA GLU A 78 0.64 14.76 6.91
C GLU A 78 0.78 15.19 8.38
N THR A 79 1.51 14.42 9.18
CA THR A 79 1.71 14.70 10.61
C THR A 79 2.93 15.56 10.92
N ASN A 80 3.71 15.96 9.90
CA ASN A 80 5.02 16.59 10.07
C ASN A 80 5.94 15.80 11.02
N CYS A 81 5.91 14.47 10.89
CA CYS A 81 6.59 13.56 11.81
C CYS A 81 8.10 13.73 11.72
N THR A 82 8.74 14.01 12.86
CA THR A 82 10.20 14.11 12.94
C THR A 82 10.86 12.74 13.05
N LYS A 83 12.15 12.65 12.71
CA LYS A 83 12.94 11.42 12.90
C LYS A 83 12.89 10.91 14.35
N GLN A 84 12.88 11.83 15.32
CA GLN A 84 12.78 11.48 16.75
C GLN A 84 11.42 10.85 17.07
N LEU A 85 10.33 11.39 16.50
CA LEU A 85 8.99 10.84 16.71
C LEU A 85 8.87 9.43 16.11
N LEU A 86 9.51 9.18 14.96
CA LEU A 86 9.60 7.84 14.36
C LEU A 86 10.32 6.83 15.27
N GLN A 87 11.45 7.23 15.86
CA GLN A 87 12.18 6.37 16.80
C GLN A 87 11.32 6.00 18.02
N VAL A 88 10.57 6.96 18.55
CA VAL A 88 9.63 6.69 19.66
C VAL A 88 8.48 5.76 19.20
N ALA A 89 7.97 5.93 17.98
CA ALA A 89 6.95 5.05 17.43
C ALA A 89 7.45 3.61 17.26
N GLU A 90 8.71 3.43 16.84
CA GLU A 90 9.38 2.13 16.74
C GLU A 90 9.51 1.45 18.11
N GLN A 91 10.02 2.17 19.12
CA GLN A 91 10.10 1.66 20.50
C GLN A 91 8.73 1.22 21.03
N LYS A 92 7.67 2.00 20.77
CA LYS A 92 6.29 1.61 21.13
C LYS A 92 5.83 0.36 20.39
N ALA A 93 6.22 0.16 19.14
CA ALA A 93 5.90 -1.04 18.38
C ALA A 93 6.62 -2.28 18.95
N GLU A 94 7.90 -2.16 19.32
CA GLU A 94 8.66 -3.22 19.99
C GLU A 94 8.04 -3.63 21.33
N TYR A 95 7.66 -2.65 22.15
CA TYR A 95 6.98 -2.90 23.41
C TYR A 95 5.68 -3.72 23.22
N ARG A 96 4.86 -3.36 22.22
CA ARG A 96 3.65 -4.12 21.86
C ARG A 96 3.94 -5.56 21.44
N ARG A 97 5.03 -5.79 20.69
CA ARG A 97 5.47 -7.15 20.31
C ARG A 97 5.87 -7.97 21.53
N ALA A 98 6.57 -7.36 22.49
CA ALA A 98 6.95 -8.03 23.73
C ALA A 98 5.72 -8.41 24.57
N LEU A 99 4.75 -7.51 24.70
CA LEU A 99 3.49 -7.76 25.43
C LEU A 99 2.70 -8.93 24.83
N ASN A 100 2.56 -8.96 23.49
CA ASN A 100 1.86 -10.05 22.80
C ASN A 100 2.58 -11.39 22.98
N LYS A 101 3.91 -11.41 23.01
CA LYS A 101 4.66 -12.64 23.31
C LYS A 101 4.38 -13.14 24.72
N SER A 102 4.37 -12.26 25.74
CA SER A 102 4.07 -12.67 27.12
C SER A 102 2.65 -13.21 27.34
N LEU A 103 1.69 -12.76 26.53
CA LEU A 103 0.29 -13.22 26.59
C LEU A 103 0.07 -14.57 25.88
N GLN A 104 0.96 -14.98 24.99
CA GLN A 104 0.87 -16.26 24.28
C GLN A 104 1.60 -17.40 25.00
N THR A 105 2.42 -17.08 26.01
CA THR A 105 3.11 -18.05 26.87
C THR A 105 2.38 -18.36 28.18
N GLN A 106 1.20 -17.77 28.41
CA GLN A 106 0.25 -18.13 29.47
C GLN A 106 -0.90 -18.95 28.89
#